data_AF-A0A972L9L7-F1
#
_entry.id   AF-A0A972L9L7-F1
#
_cell.length_a   1.000
_cell.length_b   1.000
_cell.length_c   1.000
_cell.angle_alpha   90.00
_cell.angle_beta   90.00
_cell.angle_gamma   90.00
#
_symmetry.space_group_name_H-M   'P 1'
#
loop_
_entity.id
_entity.type
_entity.pdbx_description
1 polymer ?
#
loop_
_entity_poly.entity_id
_entity_poly.type
_entity_poly.pdbx_seq_one_letter_code
_entity_poly.pdbx_strand_id
1 'polypeptide(L)' 'MTPQQHYQTDIERGGFKSDPLQAAAVTQFQRLYSELLVPSPQRGLSFMERRLKGQRPPSPQGLYLWGGPGRGKT' A
#
# COMPACT_ATOMS: atom_id res chain seq x y z
N MET A 1 10.76 -2.58 7.33
CA MET A 1 10.89 -3.20 6.00
C MET A 1 9.65 -2.85 5.20
N THR A 2 9.82 -2.31 3.99
CA THR A 2 8.70 -1.98 3.10
C THR A 2 8.31 -3.19 2.24
N PRO A 3 7.12 -3.20 1.59
CA PRO A 3 6.74 -4.27 0.66
C PRO A 3 7.78 -4.52 -0.44
N GLN A 4 8.35 -3.46 -1.03
CA GLN A 4 9.41 -3.60 -2.03
C GLN A 4 10.68 -4.22 -1.45
N GLN A 5 11.10 -3.81 -0.26
CA GLN A 5 12.28 -4.39 0.39
C GLN A 5 12.08 -5.87 0.70
N HIS A 6 10.91 -6.25 1.19
CA HIS A 6 10.58 -7.65 1.46
C HIS A 6 10.68 -8.50 0.19
N TYR A 7 10.05 -8.05 -0.90
CA TYR A 7 10.12 -8.72 -2.19
C TYR A 7 11.55 -8.87 -2.72
N GLN A 8 12.37 -7.82 -2.61
CA GLN A 8 13.76 -7.85 -3.06
C GLN A 8 14.60 -8.85 -2.24
N THR A 9 14.43 -8.84 -0.90
CA THR A 9 15.10 -9.81 -0.02
C THR A 9 14.68 -11.25 -0.33
N ASP A 10 13.41 -11.49 -0.66
CA ASP A 10 12.90 -12.82 -1.00
C ASP A 10 13.52 -13.35 -2.31
N ILE A 11 13.71 -12.49 -3.32
CA ILE A 11 14.44 -12.83 -4.54
C ILE A 11 15.91 -13.16 -4.21
N GLU A 12 16.57 -12.32 -3.41
CA GLU A 12 17.99 -12.48 -3.06
C GLU A 12 18.26 -13.76 -2.26
N ARG A 13 17.31 -14.18 -1.42
CA ARG A 13 17.37 -15.45 -0.68
C ARG A 13 17.24 -16.68 -1.57
N GLY A 14 16.92 -16.52 -2.86
CA GLY A 14 16.91 -17.60 -3.85
C GLY A 14 15.69 -18.53 -3.77
N GLY A 15 14.76 -18.30 -2.84
CA GLY A 15 13.50 -19.04 -2.72
C GLY A 15 12.43 -18.61 -3.72
N PHE A 16 12.59 -17.44 -4.33
CA PHE A 16 11.63 -16.84 -5.26
C PHE A 16 12.29 -16.40 -6.56
N LYS A 17 11.59 -16.56 -7.67
CA LYS A 17 12.00 -16.04 -8.97
C LYS A 17 11.34 -14.70 -9.21
N SER A 18 12.07 -13.75 -9.78
CA SER A 18 11.51 -12.46 -10.19
C SER A 18 10.45 -12.67 -11.29
N ASP A 19 9.23 -12.20 -11.04
CA ASP A 19 8.10 -12.20 -11.98
C ASP A 19 7.63 -10.75 -12.20
N PRO A 20 7.57 -10.25 -13.45
CA PRO A 20 7.06 -8.92 -13.75
C PRO A 20 5.65 -8.65 -13.20
N LEU A 21 4.75 -9.63 -13.19
CA LEU A 21 3.40 -9.46 -12.64
C LEU A 21 3.42 -9.32 -11.12
N GLN A 22 4.27 -10.10 -10.45
CA GLN A 22 4.47 -9.99 -9.01
C GLN A 22 5.10 -8.63 -8.64
N ALA A 23 6.10 -8.18 -9.39
CA ALA A 23 6.73 -6.87 -9.19
C ALA A 23 5.73 -5.70 -9.36
N ALA A 24 4.82 -5.81 -10.34
CA ALA A 24 3.73 -4.85 -10.52
C ALA A 24 2.78 -4.82 -9.32
N ALA A 25 2.40 -5.99 -8.79
CA ALA A 25 1.59 -6.07 -7.57
C ALA A 25 2.31 -5.47 -6.35
N VAL A 26 3.61 -5.79 -6.17
CA VAL A 26 4.45 -5.24 -5.09
C VAL A 26 4.54 -3.72 -5.17
N THR A 27 4.58 -3.15 -6.37
CA THR A 27 4.54 -1.70 -6.56
C THR A 27 3.22 -1.09 -6.06
N GLN A 28 2.09 -1.74 -6.31
CA GLN A 28 0.80 -1.30 -5.77
C GLN A 28 0.75 -1.43 -4.25
N PHE A 29 1.30 -2.51 -3.68
CA PHE A 29 1.43 -2.65 -2.23
C PHE A 29 2.31 -1.56 -1.62
N GLN A 30 3.41 -1.20 -2.27
CA GLN A 30 4.26 -0.10 -1.83
C GLN A 30 3.50 1.24 -1.83
N ARG A 31 2.69 1.51 -2.86
CA ARG A 31 1.82 2.69 -2.93
C ARG A 31 0.88 2.73 -1.73
N LEU A 32 0.13 1.65 -1.48
CA LEU A 32 -0.82 1.57 -0.37
C LEU A 32 -0.11 1.68 1.00
N TYR A 33 1.05 1.03 1.16
CA TYR A 33 1.87 1.14 2.37
C TYR A 33 2.25 2.59 2.64
N SER A 34 2.76 3.31 1.63
CA SER A 34 3.13 4.72 1.76
C SER A 34 1.91 5.59 2.12
N GLU A 35 0.76 5.35 1.51
CA GLU A 35 -0.49 6.07 1.81
C GLU A 35 -0.98 5.82 3.25
N LEU A 36 -0.86 4.59 3.75
CA LEU A 36 -1.24 4.23 5.11
C LEU A 36 -0.32 4.82 6.18
N LEU A 37 0.94 5.10 5.84
CA LEU A 37 1.88 5.77 6.74
C LEU A 37 1.64 7.27 6.86
N VAL A 38 0.90 7.88 5.92
CA VAL A 38 0.57 9.31 6.00
C VAL A 38 -0.35 9.53 7.21
N PRO A 39 0.06 10.32 8.21
CA PRO A 39 -0.78 10.61 9.35
C PRO A 39 -2.07 11.27 8.87
N SER A 40 -3.22 10.74 9.28
CA SER A 40 -4.48 11.42 9.05
C SER A 40 -4.42 12.78 9.75
N PRO A 41 -4.59 13.91 9.04
CA PRO A 41 -4.74 15.17 9.72
C PRO A 41 -6.03 15.08 10.55
N GLN A 42 -5.97 15.59 11.79
CA GLN A 42 -7.10 15.86 12.70
C GLN A 42 -7.31 14.89 13.87
N ARG A 43 -6.37 14.90 14.82
CA ARG A 43 -6.73 14.88 16.24
C ARG A 43 -6.47 16.28 16.80
N GLY A 44 -7.48 17.17 16.80
CA GLY A 44 -7.35 18.48 17.46
C GLY A 44 -8.08 19.68 16.83
N LEU A 45 -8.61 19.60 15.60
CA LEU A 45 -9.28 20.75 14.99
C LEU A 45 -10.70 20.97 15.54
N SER A 46 -11.01 22.22 15.89
CA SER A 46 -12.34 22.65 16.30
C SER A 46 -13.35 22.41 15.17
N PHE A 47 -14.65 22.28 15.51
CA PHE A 47 -15.73 22.05 14.55
C PHE A 47 -15.73 23.09 13.41
N MET A 48 -15.38 24.34 13.71
CA MET A 48 -15.32 25.45 12.75
C MET A 48 -14.15 25.33 11.76
N GLU A 49 -12.98 24.89 12.23
CA GLU A 49 -11.79 24.66 11.38
C GLU A 49 -11.97 23.49 10.43
N ARG A 50 -12.69 22.44 10.86
CA ARG A 50 -13.08 21.31 10.00
C ARG A 50 -14.00 21.74 8.86
N ARG A 51 -14.91 22.70 9.12
CA ARG A 51 -15.85 23.22 8.11
C ARG A 51 -15.17 24.15 7.10
N LEU A 52 -14.18 24.93 7.54
CA LEU A 52 -13.37 25.82 6.69
C LEU A 52 -12.30 25.09 5.88
N LYS A 53 -11.68 24.02 6.41
CA LYS A 53 -10.65 23.25 5.70
C LYS A 53 -11.18 22.28 4.63
N GLY A 54 -12.49 22.18 4.47
CA GLY A 54 -13.16 21.69 3.26
C GLY A 54 -13.01 20.21 2.89
N GLN A 55 -11.87 19.56 3.12
CA GLN A 55 -11.65 18.19 2.65
C GLN A 55 -10.73 17.45 3.62
N ARG A 56 -11.24 16.37 4.21
CA ARG A 56 -10.37 15.32 4.75
C ARG A 56 -9.65 14.71 3.55
N PRO A 57 -8.34 14.40 3.65
CA PRO A 57 -7.68 13.68 2.58
C PRO A 57 -8.45 12.38 2.32
N PRO A 58 -8.62 11.99 1.05
CA PRO A 58 -9.33 10.76 0.72
C PRO A 58 -8.65 9.58 1.39
N SER A 59 -9.44 8.65 1.91
CA SER A 59 -8.91 7.42 2.48
C SER A 59 -8.12 6.64 1.42
N PRO A 60 -7.00 6.00 1.79
CA PRO A 60 -6.24 5.16 0.87
C PRO A 60 -7.13 4.11 0.20
N GLN A 61 -6.99 3.95 -1.11
CA GLN A 61 -7.74 2.93 -1.84
C GLN A 61 -7.10 1.56 -1.67
N GLY A 62 -7.88 0.57 -1.20
CA GLY A 62 -7.42 -0.81 -1.05
C GLY A 62 -7.04 -1.48 -2.38
N LEU A 63 -6.43 -2.66 -2.28
CA LEU A 63 -6.03 -3.48 -3.42
C LEU A 63 -6.87 -4.75 -3.47
N TYR A 64 -7.29 -5.15 -4.67
CA TYR A 64 -7.97 -6.41 -4.91
C TYR A 64 -7.14 -7.26 -5.88
N LEU A 65 -6.61 -8.37 -5.39
CA LEU A 65 -5.85 -9.31 -6.20
C LEU A 65 -6.77 -10.38 -6.78
N TRP A 66 -6.66 -10.62 -8.09
CA TRP A 66 -7.46 -11.62 -8.80
C TRP A 66 -6.59 -12.39 -9.80
N GLY A 67 -6.97 -13.64 -10.11
CA GLY A 67 -6.27 -14.50 -11.09
C GLY A 67 -6.46 -16.00 -10.80
N GLY A 68 -5.90 -16.87 -11.64
CA GLY A 68 -6.02 -18.34 -11.50
C GLY A 68 -5.36 -18.93 -10.24
N PRO A 69 -5.73 -20.15 -9.81
CA PRO A 69 -5.21 -20.78 -8.59
C PRO A 69 -3.68 -20.96 -8.61
N GLY A 70 -3.06 -21.03 -7.43
CA GLY A 70 -1.62 -21.29 -7.28
C GLY A 70 -0.68 -20.11 -7.59
N ARG A 71 -1.18 -18.86 -7.54
CA ARG A 71 -0.41 -17.64 -7.87
C ARG A 71 -0.06 -16.76 -6.67
N GLY A 72 -0.12 -17.29 -5.44
CA GLY A 72 0.30 -16.56 -4.24
C GLY A 72 -0.45 -15.24 -3.97
N LYS A 73 -1.78 -15.24 -4.11
CA LYS A 73 -2.64 -14.07 -3.79
C LYS A 73 -2.90 -13.90 -2.30
N THR A 74 -2.60 -14.94 -1.53
CA THR A 74 -2.84 -15.10 -0.09
C THR A 74 -1.47 -15.24 0.54
#